data_AF-A0A9W8YAJ8-F1
#
_entry.id   AF-A0A9W8YAJ8-F1
#
_cell.length_a   1.000
_cell.length_b   1.000
_cell.length_c   1.000
_cell.angle_alpha   90.00
_cell.angle_beta   90.00
_cell.angle_gamma   90.00
#
_symmetry.space_group_name_H-M   'P 1'
#
loop_
_entity.id
_entity.type
_entity.pdbx_description
1 polymer ?
#
loop_
_entity_poly.entity_id
_entity_poly.type
_entity_poly.pdbx_seq_one_letter_code
_entity_poly.pdbx_strand_id
1 'polypeptide(L)'
;MVRLFVPEGEEQHALTSRRPGALTAEPSVTAVPLSSALAATGLTGVLALVGRARPGTFLKCAALAGTLGLSYTTCKLYGQRELNRGVFKLDKIEAQPGKLWESTEHWTVEDATLTGGGLGVLAALNERAFPGAHGWQRFLGSALVGAALGSVLGQRIFVQIPPRLISKIDQTQAMTRHMQYERLQQNEAAKANLSRFGKLALRFYTWPPHQLLRELTGAEAGRENASSGAQGASPHSASSFLGLQSQNTISLEVEFEQGELNGPDMTAGVRTYQDSLRTRNARALEAYLAQLSTMRTTMVQEARYVWHVLAEKEKAYYAMVGESDEKDMCRRECDLLGNAASQCVMREAVISFHIADARKQLEQIPGRINKTTSASNDTTLLLDETPDTHYNPEFTTKHLRAHWTKQKAALAQVEQILSQYEVAVKQNGDRFLRAPGEIHGRVKAARVAVENLRGYLEATSRLLSEFEERGRKAEKMKGKGGSWGV
;
A
#
# COMPACT_ATOMS: atom_id res chain seq x y z
N MET A 1 -5.33 -15.85 14.71
CA MET A 1 -4.67 -14.60 14.36
C MET A 1 -3.22 -14.73 14.73
N VAL A 2 -2.40 -15.09 13.76
CA VAL A 2 -1.00 -15.40 13.98
C VAL A 2 -0.12 -14.78 12.93
N ARG A 3 1.08 -14.43 13.36
CA ARG A 3 2.21 -14.09 12.54
C ARG A 3 3.30 -15.14 12.70
N LEU A 4 3.67 -15.85 11.64
CA LEU A 4 4.55 -17.02 11.64
C LEU A 4 5.99 -16.62 11.31
N PHE A 5 6.96 -17.28 11.95
CA PHE A 5 8.39 -17.13 11.70
C PHE A 5 8.89 -15.67 11.77
N VAL A 6 8.57 -15.00 12.87
CA VAL A 6 9.07 -13.65 13.15
C VAL A 6 10.60 -13.67 13.25
N PRO A 7 11.32 -12.87 12.43
CA PRO A 7 12.79 -12.91 12.39
C PRO A 7 13.41 -12.42 13.71
N GLU A 8 14.62 -12.90 13.98
CA GLU A 8 15.42 -12.48 15.14
C GLU A 8 15.82 -11.01 15.02
N GLY A 9 15.61 -10.24 16.09
CA GLY A 9 15.90 -8.81 16.14
C GLY A 9 14.96 -7.92 15.33
N GLU A 10 13.70 -8.34 15.14
CA GLU A 10 12.71 -7.48 14.47
C GLU A 10 12.59 -6.11 15.16
N GLU A 11 12.49 -5.04 14.36
CA GLU A 11 12.48 -3.62 14.78
C GLU A 11 13.78 -3.09 15.42
N GLN A 12 14.73 -3.95 15.79
CA GLN A 12 15.99 -3.53 16.41
C GLN A 12 17.04 -3.06 15.41
N HIS A 13 16.90 -3.46 14.14
CA HIS A 13 17.89 -3.16 13.10
C HIS A 13 17.24 -3.01 11.71
N ALA A 14 17.91 -2.27 10.83
CA ALA A 14 17.47 -2.05 9.45
C ALA A 14 17.28 -3.35 8.64
N LEU A 15 18.07 -4.38 8.96
CA LEU A 15 18.00 -5.71 8.35
C LEU A 15 16.67 -6.42 8.56
N THR A 16 16.06 -6.14 9.71
CA THR A 16 14.90 -6.83 10.25
C THR A 16 13.82 -5.79 10.56
N SER A 17 13.65 -4.84 9.64
CA SER A 17 12.55 -3.88 9.68
C SER A 17 11.22 -4.63 9.66
N ARG A 18 10.32 -4.24 10.57
CA ARG A 18 8.99 -4.83 10.65
C ARG A 18 8.22 -4.54 9.37
N ARG A 19 7.62 -5.60 8.83
CA ARG A 19 6.70 -5.49 7.70
C ARG A 19 5.34 -4.96 8.18
N PRO A 20 4.62 -4.19 7.34
CA PRO A 20 3.22 -3.84 7.61
C PRO A 20 2.41 -5.05 8.08
N GLY A 21 1.58 -4.91 9.12
CA GLY A 21 0.93 -6.03 9.79
C GLY A 21 0.02 -6.90 8.91
N ALA A 22 -0.47 -6.37 7.79
CA ALA A 22 -1.25 -7.14 6.81
C ALA A 22 -0.39 -8.10 5.97
N LEU A 23 0.92 -7.86 5.88
CA LEU A 23 1.87 -8.68 5.14
C LEU A 23 2.42 -9.81 6.00
N THR A 24 2.83 -10.89 5.33
CA THR A 24 3.45 -12.06 5.96
C THR A 24 4.78 -11.69 6.60
N ALA A 25 5.11 -12.29 7.75
CA ALA A 25 6.37 -12.00 8.43
C ALA A 25 7.55 -12.43 7.56
N GLU A 26 7.44 -13.63 7.01
CA GLU A 26 8.42 -14.22 6.12
C GLU A 26 7.73 -14.68 4.83
N PRO A 27 7.89 -13.93 3.72
CA PRO A 27 7.17 -14.20 2.48
C PRO A 27 7.56 -15.54 1.86
N SER A 28 8.76 -16.05 2.14
CA SER A 28 9.20 -17.33 1.59
C SER A 28 8.37 -18.51 2.10
N VAL A 29 7.87 -18.46 3.34
CA VAL A 29 7.06 -19.55 3.92
C VAL A 29 5.70 -19.66 3.23
N THR A 30 5.07 -18.53 2.92
CA THR A 30 3.74 -18.48 2.26
C THR A 30 3.84 -18.63 0.74
N ALA A 31 5.00 -18.35 0.14
CA ALA A 31 5.24 -18.55 -1.29
C ALA A 31 5.46 -20.03 -1.66
N VAL A 32 6.05 -20.84 -0.76
CA VAL A 32 6.36 -22.25 -1.04
C VAL A 32 5.13 -23.08 -1.45
N PRO A 33 3.99 -23.02 -0.75
CA PRO A 33 2.78 -23.74 -1.18
C PRO A 33 2.35 -23.37 -2.60
N LEU A 34 2.34 -22.07 -2.93
CA LEU A 34 1.95 -21.58 -4.25
C LEU A 34 2.93 -22.05 -5.34
N SER A 35 4.24 -21.87 -5.14
CA SER A 35 5.24 -22.32 -6.12
C SER A 35 5.23 -23.84 -6.30
N SER A 36 4.95 -24.59 -5.23
CA SER A 36 4.85 -26.05 -5.28
C SER A 36 3.63 -26.51 -6.08
N ALA A 37 2.48 -25.84 -5.91
CA ALA A 37 1.28 -26.10 -6.69
C ALA A 37 1.51 -25.77 -8.18
N LEU A 38 2.15 -24.63 -8.50
CA LEU A 38 2.49 -24.27 -9.88
C LEU A 38 3.46 -25.27 -10.53
N ALA A 39 4.52 -25.66 -9.81
CA ALA A 39 5.45 -26.70 -10.28
C ALA A 39 4.74 -28.04 -10.49
N ALA A 40 3.83 -28.41 -9.59
CA ALA A 40 3.03 -29.62 -9.72
C ALA A 40 2.09 -29.57 -10.94
N THR A 41 1.49 -28.43 -11.25
CA THR A 41 0.69 -28.23 -12.46
C THR A 41 1.54 -28.46 -13.71
N GLY A 42 2.73 -27.84 -13.78
CA GLY A 42 3.65 -28.03 -14.90
C GLY A 42 4.09 -29.48 -15.07
N LEU A 43 4.56 -30.12 -13.99
CA LEU A 43 4.99 -31.52 -14.02
C LEU A 43 3.84 -32.48 -14.37
N THR A 44 2.65 -32.25 -13.84
CA THR A 44 1.46 -33.06 -14.16
C THR A 44 1.05 -32.88 -15.61
N GLY A 45 1.11 -31.65 -16.14
CA GLY A 45 0.85 -31.36 -17.55
C GLY A 45 1.82 -32.11 -18.48
N VAL A 46 3.12 -32.09 -18.17
CA VAL A 46 4.12 -32.86 -18.91
C VAL A 46 3.84 -34.36 -18.85
N LEU A 47 3.50 -34.90 -17.67
CA LEU A 47 3.13 -36.32 -17.53
C LEU A 47 1.84 -36.65 -18.27
N ALA A 48 0.90 -35.72 -18.36
CA ALA A 48 -0.35 -35.90 -19.12
C ALA A 48 -0.08 -35.97 -20.61
N LEU A 49 0.80 -35.13 -21.15
CA LEU A 49 1.22 -35.18 -22.56
C LEU A 49 1.88 -36.52 -22.93
N VAL A 50 2.57 -37.16 -21.98
CA VAL A 50 3.20 -38.49 -22.16
C VAL A 50 2.22 -39.64 -21.87
N GLY A 51 0.95 -39.37 -21.57
CA GLY A 51 -0.05 -40.39 -21.23
C GLY A 51 0.21 -41.10 -19.90
N ARG A 52 1.03 -40.50 -19.01
CA ARG A 52 1.42 -41.05 -17.70
C ARG A 52 0.76 -40.36 -16.51
N ALA A 53 -0.05 -39.32 -16.74
CA ALA A 53 -0.83 -38.72 -15.67
C ALA A 53 -1.94 -39.68 -15.22
N ARG A 54 -1.92 -40.04 -13.93
CA ARG A 54 -2.97 -40.82 -13.27
C ARG A 54 -3.70 -39.90 -12.27
N PRO A 55 -4.91 -40.26 -11.83
CA PRO A 55 -5.54 -39.58 -10.70
C PRO A 55 -4.56 -39.50 -9.52
N GLY A 56 -4.47 -38.33 -8.89
CA GLY A 56 -3.56 -38.07 -7.77
C GLY A 56 -2.11 -37.73 -8.13
N THR A 57 -1.70 -37.80 -9.41
CA THR A 57 -0.34 -37.38 -9.85
C THR A 57 -0.03 -35.95 -9.42
N PHE A 58 -0.99 -35.03 -9.54
CA PHE A 58 -0.84 -33.64 -9.10
C PHE A 58 -0.46 -33.50 -7.63
N LEU A 59 -1.17 -34.18 -6.73
CA LEU A 59 -0.87 -34.13 -5.29
C LEU A 59 0.49 -34.74 -4.95
N LYS A 60 0.88 -35.80 -5.66
CA LYS A 60 2.22 -36.40 -5.51
C LYS A 60 3.31 -35.42 -5.93
N CYS A 61 3.15 -34.77 -7.08
CA CYS A 61 4.08 -33.76 -7.55
C CYS A 61 4.12 -32.54 -6.61
N ALA A 62 2.97 -32.09 -6.09
CA ALA A 62 2.88 -30.99 -5.14
C ALA A 62 3.58 -31.33 -3.82
N ALA A 63 3.39 -32.55 -3.30
CA ALA A 63 4.08 -33.03 -2.10
C ALA A 63 5.60 -33.09 -2.31
N LEU A 64 6.08 -33.62 -3.45
CA LEU A 64 7.52 -33.68 -3.75
C LEU A 64 8.14 -32.28 -3.92
N ALA A 65 7.51 -31.42 -4.73
CA ALA A 65 7.96 -30.05 -4.93
C ALA A 65 7.93 -29.26 -3.62
N GLY A 66 6.89 -29.46 -2.81
CA GLY A 66 6.74 -28.85 -1.49
C GLY A 66 7.78 -29.31 -0.49
N THR A 67 8.09 -30.61 -0.41
CA THR A 67 9.17 -31.09 0.46
C THR A 67 10.51 -30.45 0.10
N LEU A 68 10.82 -30.38 -1.21
CA LEU A 68 12.04 -29.72 -1.68
C LEU A 68 12.03 -28.21 -1.38
N GLY A 69 10.90 -27.53 -1.65
CA GLY A 69 10.74 -26.10 -1.42
C GLY A 69 10.79 -25.71 0.06
N LEU A 70 10.15 -26.49 0.94
CA LEU A 70 10.18 -26.32 2.39
C LEU A 70 11.58 -26.60 2.95
N SER A 71 12.27 -27.63 2.45
CA SER A 71 13.65 -27.92 2.84
C SER A 71 14.58 -26.77 2.47
N TYR A 72 14.49 -26.29 1.22
CA TYR A 72 15.25 -25.13 0.76
C TYR A 72 14.95 -23.89 1.60
N THR A 73 13.68 -23.61 1.86
CA THR A 73 13.26 -22.45 2.65
C THR A 73 13.74 -22.55 4.09
N THR A 74 13.69 -23.73 4.71
CA THR A 74 14.22 -23.96 6.05
C THR A 74 15.73 -23.71 6.11
N CYS A 75 16.49 -24.25 5.16
CA CYS A 75 17.92 -23.99 5.05
C CYS A 75 18.22 -22.50 4.82
N LYS A 76 17.42 -21.85 3.98
CA LYS A 76 17.53 -20.41 3.67
C LYS A 76 17.31 -19.57 4.93
N LEU A 77 16.25 -19.83 5.69
CA LEU A 77 15.91 -19.10 6.92
C LEU A 77 16.96 -19.31 8.00
N TYR A 78 17.43 -20.55 8.17
CA TYR A 78 18.51 -20.85 9.11
C TYR A 78 19.81 -20.12 8.73
N GLY A 79 20.17 -20.16 7.44
CA GLY A 79 21.32 -19.42 6.92
C GLY A 79 21.20 -17.91 7.14
N GLN A 80 20.04 -17.32 6.85
CA GLN A 80 19.79 -15.90 7.10
C GLN A 80 19.88 -15.53 8.58
N ARG A 81 19.35 -16.37 9.47
CA ARG A 81 19.45 -16.17 10.91
C ARG A 81 20.90 -16.11 11.38
N GLU A 82 21.74 -17.04 10.93
CA GLU A 82 23.17 -17.06 11.26
C GLU A 82 23.91 -15.82 10.73
N LEU A 83 23.57 -15.36 9.53
CA LEU A 83 24.13 -14.12 8.97
C LEU A 83 23.69 -12.88 9.74
N ASN A 84 22.40 -12.77 10.06
CA ASN A 84 21.85 -11.65 10.81
C ASN A 84 22.49 -11.57 12.20
N ARG A 85 22.68 -12.71 12.89
CA ARG A 85 23.45 -12.79 14.15
C ARG A 85 24.87 -12.28 14.01
N GLY A 86 25.54 -12.61 12.90
CA GLY A 86 26.86 -12.07 12.58
C GLY A 86 26.86 -10.55 12.48
N VAL A 87 25.87 -9.97 11.79
CA VAL A 87 25.72 -8.51 11.67
C VAL A 87 25.37 -7.86 13.01
N PHE A 88 24.44 -8.43 13.79
CA PHE A 88 24.08 -7.91 15.11
C PHE A 88 25.27 -7.87 16.06
N LYS A 89 26.11 -8.91 16.06
CA LYS A 89 27.37 -8.92 16.83
C LYS A 89 28.34 -7.84 16.35
N LEU A 90 28.43 -7.61 15.05
CA LEU A 90 29.28 -6.58 14.46
C LEU A 90 28.83 -5.18 14.89
N ASP A 91 27.52 -4.94 14.95
CA ASP A 91 26.92 -3.67 15.36
C ASP A 91 26.71 -3.56 16.90
N LYS A 92 27.16 -4.56 17.67
CA LYS A 92 27.02 -4.64 19.13
C LYS A 92 25.56 -4.54 19.61
N ILE A 93 24.63 -5.10 18.84
CA ILE A 93 23.21 -5.16 19.17
C ILE A 93 22.89 -6.55 19.76
N GLU A 94 22.29 -6.56 20.94
CA GLU A 94 21.74 -7.79 21.54
C GLU A 94 20.37 -8.07 20.93
N ALA A 95 20.36 -8.97 19.95
CA ALA A 95 19.16 -9.28 19.19
C ALA A 95 18.14 -10.08 20.02
N GLN A 96 16.88 -9.64 20.00
CA GLN A 96 15.77 -10.41 20.56
C GLN A 96 15.59 -11.71 19.77
N PRO A 97 15.38 -12.85 20.46
CA PRO A 97 15.22 -14.13 19.79
C PRO A 97 14.01 -14.12 18.84
N GLY A 98 14.18 -14.69 17.65
CA GLY A 98 13.07 -14.85 16.70
C GLY A 98 11.96 -15.73 17.30
N LYS A 99 10.71 -15.43 16.95
CA LYS A 99 9.53 -16.16 17.44
C LYS A 99 8.98 -17.06 16.34
N LEU A 100 8.60 -18.30 16.69
CA LEU A 100 7.94 -19.20 15.73
C LEU A 100 6.56 -18.69 15.34
N TRP A 101 5.85 -18.11 16.29
CA TRP A 101 4.59 -17.44 16.05
C TRP A 101 4.41 -16.27 17.03
N GLU A 102 3.63 -15.29 16.62
CA GLU A 102 3.22 -14.14 17.43
C GLU A 102 1.71 -13.93 17.22
N SER A 103 0.97 -13.67 18.30
CA SER A 103 -0.46 -13.37 18.18
C SER A 103 -0.66 -11.98 17.58
N THR A 104 -1.56 -11.85 16.63
CA THR A 104 -1.94 -10.56 16.02
C THR A 104 -3.37 -10.16 16.40
N GLU A 105 -3.66 -8.87 16.37
CA GLU A 105 -5.02 -8.34 16.60
C GLU A 105 -5.94 -8.47 15.38
N HIS A 106 -5.38 -8.71 14.21
CA HIS A 106 -6.09 -8.76 12.94
C HIS A 106 -5.78 -10.06 12.19
N TRP A 107 -6.71 -10.48 11.35
CA TRP A 107 -6.53 -11.60 10.44
C TRP A 107 -5.42 -11.29 9.43
N THR A 108 -4.47 -12.21 9.29
CA THR A 108 -3.36 -12.08 8.35
C THR A 108 -3.48 -13.08 7.20
N VAL A 109 -2.66 -12.90 6.17
CA VAL A 109 -2.48 -13.90 5.10
C VAL A 109 -2.03 -15.25 5.64
N GLU A 110 -1.31 -15.28 6.77
CA GLU A 110 -0.80 -16.51 7.37
C GLU A 110 -1.93 -17.31 8.05
N ASP A 111 -2.92 -16.64 8.65
CA ASP A 111 -4.14 -17.30 9.15
C ASP A 111 -4.91 -17.99 8.02
N ALA A 112 -5.11 -17.30 6.89
CA ALA A 112 -5.78 -17.89 5.73
C ALA A 112 -4.98 -19.04 5.11
N THR A 113 -3.65 -18.92 5.05
CA THR A 113 -2.75 -19.98 4.59
C THR A 113 -2.84 -21.22 5.48
N LEU A 114 -2.79 -21.05 6.81
CA LEU A 114 -2.92 -22.15 7.76
C LEU A 114 -4.30 -22.80 7.71
N THR A 115 -5.36 -22.00 7.63
CA THR A 115 -6.74 -22.49 7.55
C THR A 115 -6.95 -23.26 6.26
N GLY A 116 -6.47 -22.73 5.13
CA GLY A 116 -6.49 -23.43 3.84
C GLY A 116 -5.72 -24.75 3.90
N GLY A 117 -4.53 -24.76 4.52
CA GLY A 117 -3.77 -25.98 4.73
C GLY A 117 -4.50 -27.02 5.60
N GLY A 118 -5.11 -26.58 6.70
CA GLY A 118 -5.93 -27.42 7.57
C GLY A 118 -7.14 -28.02 6.84
N LEU A 119 -7.86 -27.22 6.06
CA LEU A 119 -8.95 -27.70 5.20
C LEU A 119 -8.47 -28.72 4.16
N GLY A 120 -7.28 -28.51 3.59
CA GLY A 120 -6.63 -29.47 2.70
C GLY A 120 -6.38 -30.82 3.37
N VAL A 121 -5.83 -30.81 4.59
CA VAL A 121 -5.62 -32.03 5.39
C VAL A 121 -6.95 -32.74 5.69
N LEU A 122 -7.98 -31.98 6.08
CA LEU A 122 -9.31 -32.52 6.34
C LEU A 122 -9.92 -33.16 5.09
N ALA A 123 -9.78 -32.53 3.93
CA ALA A 123 -10.21 -33.12 2.66
C ALA A 123 -9.47 -34.43 2.35
N ALA A 124 -8.18 -34.53 2.72
CA ALA A 124 -7.38 -35.73 2.51
C ALA A 124 -7.70 -36.89 3.47
N LEU A 125 -8.51 -36.67 4.51
CA LEU A 125 -9.07 -37.77 5.31
C LEU A 125 -10.07 -38.60 4.50
N ASN A 126 -10.74 -38.00 3.51
CA ASN A 126 -11.60 -38.74 2.60
C ASN A 126 -10.78 -39.35 1.45
N GLU A 127 -10.46 -40.63 1.54
CA GLU A 127 -9.65 -41.33 0.53
C GLU A 127 -10.27 -41.29 -0.87
N ARG A 128 -11.60 -41.19 -0.94
CA ARG A 128 -12.35 -41.13 -2.21
C ARG A 128 -12.19 -39.78 -2.91
N ALA A 129 -11.85 -38.70 -2.19
CA ALA A 129 -11.68 -37.37 -2.77
C ALA A 129 -10.43 -37.27 -3.64
N PHE A 130 -9.40 -38.08 -3.37
CA PHE A 130 -8.11 -38.03 -4.04
C PHE A 130 -7.64 -39.40 -4.51
N PRO A 131 -8.34 -40.02 -5.48
CA PRO A 131 -7.95 -41.34 -6.00
C PRO A 131 -6.52 -41.30 -6.53
N GLY A 132 -5.74 -42.33 -6.23
CA GLY A 132 -4.37 -42.51 -6.72
C GLY A 132 -3.26 -41.73 -5.98
N ALA A 133 -3.58 -40.88 -5.00
CA ALA A 133 -2.63 -40.33 -4.03
C ALA A 133 -2.72 -41.10 -2.70
N HIS A 134 -1.62 -41.64 -2.19
CA HIS A 134 -1.61 -42.53 -1.02
C HIS A 134 -0.53 -42.11 -0.02
N GLY A 135 -0.73 -42.46 1.25
CA GLY A 135 0.23 -42.16 2.33
C GLY A 135 0.46 -40.66 2.55
N TRP A 136 1.68 -40.29 2.95
CA TRP A 136 2.05 -38.91 3.30
C TRP A 136 1.88 -37.92 2.14
N GLN A 137 2.04 -38.36 0.89
CA GLN A 137 1.92 -37.51 -0.29
C GLN A 137 0.49 -36.98 -0.46
N ARG A 138 -0.53 -37.75 -0.05
CA ARG A 138 -1.93 -37.31 -0.07
C ARG A 138 -2.15 -36.15 0.91
N PHE A 139 -1.69 -36.31 2.15
CA PHE A 139 -1.85 -35.31 3.20
C PHE A 139 -1.01 -34.06 2.96
N LEU A 140 0.28 -34.21 2.63
CA LEU A 140 1.14 -33.05 2.38
C LEU A 140 0.74 -32.32 1.09
N GLY A 141 0.45 -33.06 0.00
CA GLY A 141 0.05 -32.46 -1.26
C GLY A 141 -1.24 -31.66 -1.13
N SER A 142 -2.26 -32.22 -0.45
CA SER A 142 -3.52 -31.51 -0.20
C SER A 142 -3.35 -30.32 0.74
N ALA A 143 -2.53 -30.45 1.80
CA ALA A 143 -2.21 -29.35 2.70
C ALA A 143 -1.53 -28.19 1.96
N LEU A 144 -0.57 -28.46 1.07
CA LEU A 144 0.11 -27.44 0.28
C LEU A 144 -0.83 -26.75 -0.71
N VAL A 145 -1.70 -27.51 -1.39
CA VAL A 145 -2.69 -26.94 -2.32
C VAL A 145 -3.71 -26.08 -1.57
N GLY A 146 -4.20 -26.57 -0.43
CA GLY A 146 -5.09 -25.80 0.45
C GLY A 146 -4.42 -24.53 0.97
N ALA A 147 -3.16 -24.62 1.41
CA ALA A 147 -2.38 -23.47 1.86
C ALA A 147 -2.12 -22.47 0.72
N ALA A 148 -1.85 -22.93 -0.50
CA ALA A 148 -1.70 -22.07 -1.67
C ALA A 148 -2.99 -21.28 -1.97
N LEU A 149 -4.15 -21.95 -1.96
CA LEU A 149 -5.45 -21.32 -2.13
C LEU A 149 -5.73 -20.31 -0.99
N GLY A 150 -5.46 -20.71 0.25
CA GLY A 150 -5.59 -19.84 1.43
C GLY A 150 -4.71 -18.59 1.34
N SER A 151 -3.46 -18.73 0.89
CA SER A 151 -2.54 -17.63 0.68
C SER A 151 -3.04 -16.64 -0.39
N VAL A 152 -3.50 -17.15 -1.54
CA VAL A 152 -4.04 -16.30 -2.62
C VAL A 152 -5.30 -15.56 -2.19
N LEU A 153 -6.24 -16.24 -1.52
CA LEU A 153 -7.45 -15.61 -1.00
C LEU A 153 -7.13 -14.60 0.12
N GLY A 154 -6.23 -14.97 1.05
CA GLY A 154 -5.78 -14.08 2.11
C GLY A 154 -5.11 -12.83 1.57
N GLN A 155 -4.27 -12.94 0.54
CA GLN A 155 -3.68 -11.78 -0.13
C GLN A 155 -4.75 -10.88 -0.74
N ARG A 156 -5.75 -11.44 -1.43
CA ARG A 156 -6.82 -10.64 -2.06
C ARG A 156 -7.75 -9.95 -1.04
N ILE A 157 -8.00 -10.58 0.10
CA ILE A 157 -8.96 -10.08 1.09
C ILE A 157 -8.29 -9.14 2.09
N PHE A 158 -7.10 -9.50 2.59
CA PHE A 158 -6.47 -8.78 3.71
C PHE A 158 -5.40 -7.79 3.27
N VAL A 159 -4.77 -7.97 2.10
CA VAL A 159 -3.72 -7.08 1.63
C VAL A 159 -4.30 -6.00 0.71
N GLN A 160 -4.63 -4.85 1.31
CA GLN A 160 -5.07 -3.66 0.58
C GLN A 160 -3.90 -2.86 -0.02
N ILE A 161 -2.66 -3.31 0.19
CA ILE A 161 -1.46 -2.62 -0.30
C ILE A 161 -1.25 -2.96 -1.78
N PRO A 162 -1.09 -1.96 -2.67
CA PRO A 162 -0.77 -2.20 -4.07
C PRO A 162 0.46 -3.13 -4.23
N PRO A 163 0.41 -4.15 -5.13
CA PRO A 163 1.51 -5.09 -5.33
C PRO A 163 2.86 -4.43 -5.64
N ARG A 164 2.83 -3.26 -6.31
CA ARG A 164 4.03 -2.44 -6.61
C ARG A 164 4.74 -1.92 -5.37
N LEU A 165 4.01 -1.64 -4.29
CA LEU A 165 4.62 -1.21 -3.03
C LEU A 165 5.21 -2.40 -2.28
N ILE A 166 4.53 -3.57 -2.31
CA ILE A 166 5.05 -4.81 -1.71
C ILE A 166 6.39 -5.19 -2.34
N SER A 167 6.48 -5.17 -3.68
CA SER A 167 7.72 -5.50 -4.38
C SER A 167 8.84 -4.51 -4.06
N LYS A 168 8.55 -3.22 -3.91
CA LYS A 168 9.52 -2.21 -3.46
C LYS A 168 9.99 -2.45 -2.01
N ILE A 169 9.09 -2.81 -1.10
CA ILE A 169 9.46 -3.16 0.29
C ILE A 169 10.37 -4.39 0.28
N ASP A 170 10.03 -5.43 -0.48
CA ASP A 170 10.86 -6.62 -0.62
C ASP A 170 12.23 -6.30 -1.22
N GLN A 171 12.28 -5.46 -2.25
CA GLN A 171 13.52 -5.05 -2.92
C GLN A 171 14.43 -4.25 -1.98
N THR A 172 13.88 -3.27 -1.25
CA THR A 172 14.63 -2.47 -0.29
C THR A 172 15.19 -3.33 0.84
N GLN A 173 14.37 -4.19 1.47
CA GLN A 173 14.84 -5.11 2.50
C GLN A 173 15.92 -6.08 1.98
N ALA A 174 15.78 -6.57 0.76
CA ALA A 174 16.73 -7.49 0.18
C ALA A 174 18.03 -6.78 -0.29
N MET A 175 17.98 -5.47 -0.59
CA MET A 175 19.16 -4.64 -0.83
C MET A 175 19.90 -4.36 0.48
N THR A 176 19.19 -3.96 1.53
CA THR A 176 19.77 -3.75 2.88
C THR A 176 20.45 -5.02 3.38
N ARG A 177 19.82 -6.20 3.22
CA ARG A 177 20.45 -7.50 3.52
C ARG A 177 21.73 -7.72 2.76
N HIS A 178 21.73 -7.47 1.45
CA HIS A 178 22.92 -7.64 0.64
C HIS A 178 24.06 -6.75 1.11
N MET A 179 23.78 -5.47 1.37
CA MET A 179 24.80 -4.52 1.80
C MET A 179 25.44 -4.93 3.13
N GLN A 180 24.62 -5.37 4.08
CA GLN A 180 25.11 -5.82 5.39
C GLN A 180 25.86 -7.15 5.31
N TYR A 181 25.46 -8.06 4.43
CA TYR A 181 26.20 -9.31 4.22
C TYR A 181 27.53 -9.09 3.53
N GLU A 182 27.63 -8.11 2.63
CA GLU A 182 28.91 -7.70 2.04
C GLU A 182 29.83 -7.05 3.09
N ARG A 183 29.30 -6.18 3.96
CA ARG A 183 30.04 -5.64 5.11
C ARG A 183 30.53 -6.74 6.05
N LEU A 184 29.69 -7.75 6.32
CA LEU A 184 30.05 -8.93 7.09
C LEU A 184 31.15 -9.76 6.41
N GLN A 185 31.16 -9.84 5.08
CA GLN A 185 32.20 -10.53 4.31
C GLN A 185 33.56 -9.84 4.38
N GLN A 186 33.58 -8.50 4.45
CA GLN A 186 34.81 -7.70 4.53
C GLN A 186 35.47 -7.76 5.92
N ASN A 187 34.73 -8.11 6.98
CA ASN A 187 35.25 -8.19 8.33
C ASN A 187 35.65 -9.64 8.71
N GLU A 188 36.95 -9.95 8.65
CA GLU A 188 37.45 -11.30 8.93
C GLU A 188 37.17 -11.77 10.37
N ALA A 189 37.16 -10.87 11.36
CA ALA A 189 36.83 -11.23 12.74
C ALA A 189 35.35 -11.63 12.88
N ALA A 190 34.44 -10.88 12.26
CA ALA A 190 33.02 -11.20 12.27
C ALA A 190 32.72 -12.48 11.48
N LYS A 191 33.40 -12.69 10.35
CA LYS A 191 33.32 -13.91 9.55
C LYS A 191 33.88 -15.14 10.29
N ALA A 192 34.93 -14.98 11.09
CA ALA A 192 35.45 -16.05 11.93
C ALA A 192 34.42 -16.54 12.96
N ASN A 193 33.61 -15.61 13.49
CA ASN A 193 32.56 -15.86 14.47
C ASN A 193 31.29 -16.52 13.90
N LEU A 194 31.16 -16.65 12.58
CA LEU A 194 30.05 -17.35 11.95
C LEU A 194 30.19 -18.87 12.10
N SER A 195 29.07 -19.56 12.29
CA SER A 195 29.01 -21.01 12.23
C SER A 195 29.43 -21.54 10.84
N ARG A 196 29.71 -22.84 10.71
CA ARG A 196 30.00 -23.46 9.40
C ARG A 196 28.87 -23.24 8.40
N PHE A 197 27.62 -23.31 8.86
CA PHE A 197 26.44 -23.02 8.06
C PHE A 197 26.32 -21.54 7.71
N GLY A 198 26.61 -20.63 8.66
CA GLY A 198 26.69 -19.20 8.40
C GLY A 198 27.72 -18.84 7.34
N LYS A 199 28.91 -19.48 7.36
CA LYS A 199 29.95 -19.30 6.32
C LYS A 199 29.50 -19.80 4.95
N LEU A 200 28.83 -20.94 4.89
CA LEU A 200 28.28 -21.48 3.65
C LEU A 200 27.15 -20.60 3.10
N ALA A 201 26.25 -20.14 3.98
CA ALA A 201 25.20 -19.20 3.63
C ALA A 201 25.80 -17.88 3.12
N LEU A 202 26.81 -17.32 3.81
CA LEU A 202 27.49 -16.10 3.38
C LEU A 202 28.04 -16.27 1.97
N ARG A 203 28.78 -17.38 1.73
CA ARG A 203 29.33 -17.70 0.42
C ARG A 203 28.25 -17.82 -0.65
N PHE A 204 27.11 -18.43 -0.34
CA PHE A 204 25.98 -18.56 -1.27
C PHE A 204 25.36 -17.20 -1.61
N TYR A 205 25.12 -16.35 -0.60
CA TYR A 205 24.50 -15.03 -0.79
C TYR A 205 25.44 -14.00 -1.46
N THR A 206 26.75 -14.15 -1.30
CA THR A 206 27.73 -13.25 -1.91
C THR A 206 28.29 -13.78 -3.23
N TRP A 207 27.84 -14.95 -3.68
CA TRP A 207 28.32 -15.56 -4.93
C TRP A 207 27.86 -14.76 -6.17
N PRO A 208 28.75 -14.32 -7.08
CA PRO A 208 28.39 -13.55 -8.27
C PRO A 208 27.28 -14.15 -9.16
N PRO A 209 27.21 -15.46 -9.44
CA PRO A 209 26.12 -16.01 -10.26
C PRO A 209 24.75 -15.86 -9.59
N HIS A 210 24.69 -15.87 -8.25
CA HIS A 210 23.44 -15.61 -7.55
C HIS A 210 23.03 -14.13 -7.63
N GLN A 211 24.00 -13.21 -7.76
CA GLN A 211 23.74 -11.81 -8.04
C GLN A 211 23.16 -11.64 -9.45
N LEU A 212 23.75 -12.28 -10.46
CA LEU A 212 23.25 -12.27 -11.85
C LEU A 212 21.84 -12.88 -11.96
N LEU A 213 21.60 -14.03 -11.34
CA LEU A 213 20.27 -14.65 -11.31
C LEU A 213 19.23 -13.75 -10.64
N ARG A 214 19.62 -13.03 -9.59
CA ARG A 214 18.74 -12.09 -8.90
C ARG A 214 18.48 -10.82 -9.70
N GLU A 215 19.47 -10.34 -10.45
CA GLU A 215 19.28 -9.25 -11.41
C GLU A 215 18.36 -9.66 -12.55
N LEU A 216 18.48 -10.89 -13.08
CA LEU A 216 17.60 -11.40 -14.13
C LEU A 216 16.16 -11.61 -13.64
N THR A 217 15.99 -12.32 -12.53
CA THR A 217 14.66 -12.62 -11.96
C THR A 217 14.00 -11.38 -11.33
N GLY A 218 14.79 -10.48 -10.76
CA GLY A 218 14.32 -9.18 -10.26
C GLY A 218 13.99 -8.19 -11.38
N ALA A 219 14.70 -8.25 -12.51
CA ALA A 219 14.40 -7.44 -13.67
C ALA A 219 13.08 -7.87 -14.35
N GLU A 220 12.75 -9.16 -14.41
CA GLU A 220 11.49 -9.64 -14.99
C GLU A 220 10.27 -9.22 -14.17
N ALA A 221 10.34 -9.27 -12.84
CA ALA A 221 9.26 -8.77 -11.97
C ALA A 221 9.04 -7.24 -12.08
N GLY A 222 10.01 -6.49 -12.63
CA GLY A 222 9.90 -5.06 -12.93
C GLY A 222 9.71 -4.71 -14.42
N ARG A 223 9.89 -5.67 -15.35
CA ARG A 223 9.97 -5.39 -16.80
C ARG A 223 8.64 -5.32 -17.51
N GLU A 224 7.55 -5.81 -16.92
CA GLU A 224 6.23 -5.76 -17.58
C GLU A 224 5.70 -4.33 -17.80
N ASN A 225 6.36 -3.25 -17.32
CA ASN A 225 5.88 -1.88 -17.55
C ASN A 225 6.96 -0.83 -17.86
N ALA A 226 8.22 -1.20 -18.13
CA ALA A 226 9.33 -0.23 -18.24
C ALA A 226 9.81 0.05 -19.68
N SER A 227 8.96 -0.12 -20.70
CA SER A 227 9.32 0.23 -22.09
C SER A 227 8.47 1.37 -22.65
N SER A 228 8.88 2.61 -22.37
CA SER A 228 8.72 3.76 -23.28
C SER A 228 9.33 5.03 -22.68
N GLY A 229 9.89 5.88 -23.55
CA GLY A 229 9.92 7.34 -23.36
C GLY A 229 10.88 7.93 -22.32
N ALA A 230 12.13 8.16 -22.71
CA ALA A 230 12.97 9.20 -22.14
C ALA A 230 12.66 10.54 -22.82
N GLN A 231 12.25 11.57 -22.07
CA GLN A 231 12.48 13.01 -22.35
C GLN A 231 11.80 13.91 -21.29
N GLY A 232 12.52 14.95 -20.84
CA GLY A 232 11.97 16.21 -20.30
C GLY A 232 11.67 16.28 -18.81
N ALA A 233 12.54 16.94 -18.03
CA ALA A 233 12.36 17.21 -16.60
C ALA A 233 11.56 18.50 -16.35
N SER A 234 10.70 18.49 -15.32
CA SER A 234 10.22 19.68 -14.61
C SER A 234 10.24 19.43 -13.10
N PRO A 235 10.67 20.40 -12.26
CA PRO A 235 10.98 20.15 -10.85
C PRO A 235 9.85 20.61 -9.91
N HIS A 236 8.70 19.93 -9.88
CA HIS A 236 7.65 20.21 -8.88
C HIS A 236 6.90 18.94 -8.46
N SER A 237 7.50 18.10 -7.60
CA SER A 237 6.78 17.12 -6.76
C SER A 237 7.70 16.47 -5.72
N ALA A 238 7.82 17.08 -4.53
CA ALA A 238 8.62 16.55 -3.42
C ALA A 238 8.04 15.26 -2.81
N SER A 239 6.83 14.86 -3.18
CA SER A 239 6.19 13.59 -2.80
C SER A 239 6.67 12.38 -3.63
N SER A 240 7.49 12.59 -4.67
CA SER A 240 7.90 11.52 -5.60
C SER A 240 9.11 10.70 -5.16
N PHE A 241 9.68 10.94 -3.97
CA PHE A 241 10.95 10.36 -3.55
C PHE A 241 10.92 8.82 -3.39
N LEU A 242 9.76 8.21 -3.10
CA LEU A 242 9.60 6.74 -3.03
C LEU A 242 8.96 6.10 -4.29
N GLY A 243 8.88 6.89 -5.36
CA GLY A 243 8.89 6.41 -6.74
C GLY A 243 7.62 6.71 -7.50
N LEU A 244 7.67 7.76 -8.32
CA LEU A 244 6.77 8.02 -9.44
C LEU A 244 7.57 8.75 -10.54
N GLN A 245 8.36 8.01 -11.30
CA GLN A 245 8.57 8.33 -12.72
C GLN A 245 7.56 7.47 -13.50
N SER A 246 6.27 7.75 -13.33
CA SER A 246 5.29 7.40 -14.36
C SER A 246 5.05 8.66 -15.17
N GLN A 247 5.45 8.57 -16.44
CA GLN A 247 5.13 9.48 -17.53
C GLN A 247 3.77 10.17 -17.34
N ASN A 248 3.75 11.51 -17.46
CA ASN A 248 2.68 12.48 -17.77
C ASN A 248 1.18 12.09 -17.80
N THR A 249 0.75 11.05 -17.10
CA THR A 249 -0.65 10.82 -16.75
C THR A 249 -0.82 11.39 -15.36
N ILE A 250 -1.45 12.55 -15.26
CA ILE A 250 -1.92 13.08 -13.99
C ILE A 250 -3.05 12.13 -13.55
N SER A 251 -2.70 11.06 -12.84
CA SER A 251 -3.68 10.17 -12.23
C SER A 251 -4.29 10.90 -11.05
N LEU A 252 -5.42 11.55 -11.29
CA LEU A 252 -6.19 12.19 -10.25
C LEU A 252 -7.01 11.10 -9.54
N GLU A 253 -6.50 10.61 -8.41
CA GLU A 253 -7.19 9.63 -7.58
C GLU A 253 -8.20 10.33 -6.67
N VAL A 254 -9.48 10.01 -6.85
CA VAL A 254 -10.56 10.48 -5.98
C VAL A 254 -10.87 9.37 -4.98
N GLU A 255 -10.38 9.51 -3.76
CA GLU A 255 -10.68 8.56 -2.67
C GLU A 255 -12.12 8.82 -2.17
N PHE A 256 -12.93 7.77 -2.00
CA PHE A 256 -14.22 7.77 -1.29
C PHE A 256 -14.15 6.79 -0.12
N GLU A 257 -14.90 7.04 0.95
CA GLU A 257 -14.99 6.07 2.03
C GLU A 257 -15.67 4.78 1.55
N GLN A 258 -15.29 3.64 2.14
CA GLN A 258 -15.84 2.36 1.71
C GLN A 258 -17.36 2.35 1.90
N GLY A 259 -18.07 2.26 0.78
CA GLY A 259 -19.53 2.24 0.75
C GLY A 259 -20.21 3.59 0.75
N GLU A 260 -19.46 4.69 0.71
CA GLU A 260 -20.00 6.05 0.61
C GLU A 260 -20.86 6.24 -0.66
N LEU A 261 -20.47 5.58 -1.75
CA LEU A 261 -21.16 5.55 -3.04
C LEU A 261 -21.94 4.25 -3.30
N ASN A 262 -22.17 3.42 -2.26
CA ASN A 262 -22.97 2.22 -2.44
C ASN A 262 -24.42 2.61 -2.68
N GLY A 263 -24.99 2.06 -3.74
CA GLY A 263 -26.39 2.22 -4.12
C GLY A 263 -26.96 0.87 -4.56
N PRO A 264 -28.23 0.83 -4.98
CA PRO A 264 -28.92 -0.43 -5.33
C PRO A 264 -28.20 -1.29 -6.40
N ASP A 265 -27.38 -0.68 -7.26
CA ASP A 265 -26.66 -1.35 -8.37
C ASP A 265 -25.13 -1.10 -8.32
N MET A 266 -24.62 -0.64 -7.17
CA MET A 266 -23.21 -0.26 -6.97
C MET A 266 -22.68 -0.98 -5.74
N THR A 267 -21.64 -1.80 -5.92
CA THR A 267 -20.93 -2.43 -4.80
C THR A 267 -19.45 -2.12 -4.88
N ALA A 268 -18.88 -1.59 -3.81
CA ALA A 268 -17.46 -1.22 -3.74
C ALA A 268 -17.03 -0.25 -4.85
N GLY A 269 -17.90 0.72 -5.18
CA GLY A 269 -17.63 1.74 -6.21
C GLY A 269 -17.69 1.24 -7.65
N VAL A 270 -18.01 -0.04 -7.87
CA VAL A 270 -18.18 -0.63 -9.20
C VAL A 270 -19.64 -0.98 -9.42
N ARG A 271 -20.13 -0.68 -10.63
CA ARG A 271 -21.48 -1.08 -11.04
C ARG A 271 -21.54 -2.58 -11.29
N THR A 272 -22.47 -3.27 -10.65
CA THR A 272 -22.57 -4.74 -10.75
C THR A 272 -23.72 -5.22 -11.63
N TYR A 273 -24.59 -4.32 -12.12
CA TYR A 273 -25.73 -4.64 -12.99
C TYR A 273 -26.57 -5.81 -12.46
N GLN A 274 -26.73 -5.88 -11.14
CA GLN A 274 -27.42 -6.99 -10.46
C GLN A 274 -28.94 -6.79 -10.45
N ASP A 275 -29.41 -5.55 -10.64
CA ASP A 275 -30.82 -5.22 -10.53
C ASP A 275 -31.56 -5.33 -11.88
N SER A 276 -32.73 -5.98 -11.87
CA SER A 276 -33.60 -6.08 -13.04
C SER A 276 -34.61 -4.92 -13.06
N LEU A 277 -34.97 -4.41 -14.23
CA LEU A 277 -35.96 -3.32 -14.36
C LEU A 277 -37.32 -3.64 -13.70
N ARG A 278 -37.66 -4.93 -13.57
CA ARG A 278 -38.90 -5.40 -12.96
C ARG A 278 -38.85 -5.45 -11.42
N THR A 279 -37.66 -5.62 -10.85
CA THR A 279 -37.44 -5.75 -9.40
C THR A 279 -36.90 -4.47 -8.76
N ARG A 280 -36.57 -3.47 -9.58
CA ARG A 280 -35.97 -2.22 -9.16
C ARG A 280 -36.83 -1.47 -8.16
N ASN A 281 -36.28 -1.25 -6.97
CA ASN A 281 -36.97 -0.56 -5.89
C ASN A 281 -36.84 0.97 -6.04
N ALA A 282 -37.90 1.62 -6.54
CA ALA A 282 -37.94 3.08 -6.72
C ALA A 282 -37.64 3.85 -5.41
N ARG A 283 -38.13 3.37 -4.26
CA ARG A 283 -37.90 4.04 -2.97
C ARG A 283 -36.42 4.01 -2.56
N ALA A 284 -35.74 2.90 -2.84
CA ALA A 284 -34.30 2.78 -2.54
C ALA A 284 -33.48 3.74 -3.40
N LEU A 285 -33.84 3.91 -4.68
CA LEU A 285 -33.19 4.87 -5.58
C LEU A 285 -33.47 6.33 -5.19
N GLU A 286 -34.69 6.65 -4.73
CA GLU A 286 -35.02 7.99 -4.22
C GLU A 286 -34.27 8.32 -2.94
N ALA A 287 -34.16 7.37 -2.01
CA ALA A 287 -33.34 7.53 -0.80
C ALA A 287 -31.86 7.73 -1.15
N TYR A 288 -31.34 6.96 -2.11
CA TYR A 288 -29.97 7.10 -2.59
C TYR A 288 -29.74 8.46 -3.28
N LEU A 289 -30.69 8.94 -4.09
CA LEU A 289 -30.63 10.29 -4.67
C LEU A 289 -30.64 11.39 -3.62
N ALA A 290 -31.45 11.27 -2.56
CA ALA A 290 -31.46 12.22 -1.47
C ALA A 290 -30.10 12.26 -0.75
N GLN A 291 -29.52 11.08 -0.47
CA GLN A 291 -28.17 10.98 0.11
C GLN A 291 -27.12 11.66 -0.79
N LEU A 292 -27.07 11.32 -2.08
CA LEU A 292 -26.12 11.92 -3.02
C LEU A 292 -26.31 13.44 -3.14
N SER A 293 -27.55 13.93 -3.12
CA SER A 293 -27.84 15.37 -3.18
C SER A 293 -27.33 16.11 -1.94
N THR A 294 -27.48 15.51 -0.75
CA THR A 294 -26.88 16.02 0.49
C THR A 294 -25.36 16.05 0.38
N MET A 295 -24.74 14.94 -0.06
CA MET A 295 -23.28 14.87 -0.25
C MET A 295 -22.78 15.93 -1.24
N ARG A 296 -23.46 16.11 -2.37
CA ARG A 296 -23.14 17.13 -3.38
C ARG A 296 -23.19 18.52 -2.76
N THR A 297 -24.25 18.83 -2.02
CA THR A 297 -24.41 20.14 -1.36
C THR A 297 -23.27 20.40 -0.38
N THR A 298 -22.91 19.40 0.44
CA THR A 298 -21.76 19.50 1.34
C THR A 298 -20.45 19.73 0.58
N MET A 299 -20.17 18.98 -0.49
CA MET A 299 -18.94 19.14 -1.28
C MET A 299 -18.87 20.47 -2.02
N VAL A 300 -19.99 21.01 -2.50
CA VAL A 300 -20.05 22.35 -3.10
C VAL A 300 -19.73 23.43 -2.06
N GLN A 301 -20.27 23.29 -0.84
CA GLN A 301 -19.97 24.20 0.26
C GLN A 301 -18.49 24.12 0.69
N GLU A 302 -17.94 22.91 0.82
CA GLU A 302 -16.50 22.68 1.08
C GLU A 302 -15.65 23.35 0.00
N ALA A 303 -15.92 23.07 -1.27
CA ALA A 303 -15.16 23.63 -2.39
C ALA A 303 -15.18 25.15 -2.35
N ARG A 304 -16.36 25.77 -2.19
CA ARG A 304 -16.50 27.23 -2.12
C ARG A 304 -15.69 27.81 -0.96
N TYR A 305 -15.76 27.18 0.21
CA TYR A 305 -15.00 27.60 1.38
C TYR A 305 -13.48 27.53 1.13
N VAL A 306 -12.98 26.40 0.61
CA VAL A 306 -11.55 26.21 0.31
C VAL A 306 -11.07 27.22 -0.73
N TRP A 307 -11.85 27.48 -1.78
CA TRP A 307 -11.55 28.49 -2.79
C TRP A 307 -11.41 29.90 -2.20
N HIS A 308 -12.29 30.26 -1.26
CA HIS A 308 -12.21 31.56 -0.61
C HIS A 308 -10.94 31.71 0.24
N VAL A 309 -10.62 30.70 1.06
CA VAL A 309 -9.38 30.70 1.86
C VAL A 309 -8.15 30.72 0.96
N LEU A 310 -8.17 29.95 -0.14
CA LEU A 310 -7.09 29.97 -1.14
C LEU A 310 -6.91 31.37 -1.72
N ALA A 311 -7.99 32.04 -2.15
CA ALA A 311 -7.90 33.39 -2.71
C ALA A 311 -7.34 34.42 -1.71
N GLU A 312 -7.72 34.33 -0.43
CA GLU A 312 -7.15 35.18 0.63
C GLU A 312 -5.64 34.94 0.82
N LYS A 313 -5.22 33.67 0.86
CA LYS A 313 -3.81 33.28 1.02
C LYS A 313 -2.98 33.62 -0.21
N GLU A 314 -3.51 33.43 -1.42
CA GLU A 314 -2.86 33.83 -2.67
C GLU A 314 -2.65 35.36 -2.72
N LYS A 315 -3.68 36.13 -2.34
CA LYS A 315 -3.55 37.59 -2.25
C LYS A 315 -2.45 38.00 -1.26
N ALA A 316 -2.38 37.33 -0.10
CA ALA A 316 -1.31 37.55 0.88
C ALA A 316 0.07 37.17 0.31
N TYR A 317 0.18 36.02 -0.35
CA TYR A 317 1.40 35.54 -1.00
C TYR A 317 1.94 36.54 -2.04
N TYR A 318 1.08 37.06 -2.93
CA TYR A 318 1.48 38.03 -3.94
C TYR A 318 1.81 39.41 -3.37
N ALA A 319 1.31 39.75 -2.18
CA ALA A 319 1.66 40.99 -1.49
C ALA A 319 3.05 40.94 -0.81
N MET A 320 3.60 39.75 -0.58
CA MET A 320 4.93 39.58 0.05
C MET A 320 6.05 39.89 -0.95
N VAL A 321 6.90 40.86 -0.63
CA VAL A 321 8.07 41.27 -1.43
C VAL A 321 9.32 40.50 -0.98
N GLY A 322 10.07 39.95 -1.93
CA GLY A 322 11.29 39.14 -1.68
C GLY A 322 11.01 37.65 -1.47
N GLU A 323 12.08 36.85 -1.43
CA GLU A 323 12.04 35.42 -1.08
C GLU A 323 12.30 35.27 0.43
N SER A 324 11.24 35.22 1.23
CA SER A 324 11.29 34.98 2.67
C SER A 324 10.77 33.58 3.01
N ASP A 325 11.19 33.03 4.15
CA ASP A 325 10.69 31.73 4.65
C ASP A 325 9.16 31.75 4.80
N GLU A 326 8.59 32.88 5.24
CA GLU A 326 7.13 33.02 5.37
C GLU A 326 6.42 33.03 4.01
N LYS A 327 7.05 33.57 2.96
CA LYS A 327 6.52 33.50 1.61
C LYS A 327 6.59 32.08 1.04
N ASP A 328 7.67 31.34 1.32
CA ASP A 328 7.78 29.92 0.94
C ASP A 328 6.70 29.08 1.65
N MET A 329 6.46 29.35 2.93
CA MET A 329 5.39 28.72 3.71
C MET A 329 4.01 29.04 3.15
N CYS A 330 3.75 30.31 2.86
CA CYS A 330 2.48 30.74 2.25
C CYS A 330 2.26 30.10 0.87
N ARG A 331 3.32 29.95 0.05
CA ARG A 331 3.26 29.22 -1.23
C ARG A 331 2.82 27.77 -1.03
N ARG A 332 3.42 27.06 -0.06
CA ARG A 332 3.08 25.67 0.25
C ARG A 332 1.64 25.54 0.78
N GLU A 333 1.17 26.49 1.58
CA GLU A 333 -0.23 26.54 2.01
C GLU A 333 -1.18 26.71 0.80
N CYS A 334 -0.84 27.59 -0.15
CA CYS A 334 -1.60 27.75 -1.39
C CYS A 334 -1.60 26.47 -2.23
N ASP A 335 -0.45 25.79 -2.40
CA ASP A 335 -0.37 24.50 -3.11
C ASP A 335 -1.29 23.45 -2.47
N LEU A 336 -1.30 23.35 -1.13
CA LEU A 336 -2.13 22.41 -0.38
C LEU A 336 -3.62 22.73 -0.54
N LEU A 337 -4.00 24.01 -0.46
CA LEU A 337 -5.37 24.46 -0.64
C LEU A 337 -5.85 24.27 -2.09
N GLY A 338 -5.00 24.52 -3.09
CA GLY A 338 -5.30 24.26 -4.50
C GLY A 338 -5.53 22.77 -4.78
N ASN A 339 -4.73 21.89 -4.16
CA ASN A 339 -4.95 20.44 -4.22
C ASN A 339 -6.27 20.03 -3.53
N ALA A 340 -6.57 20.59 -2.35
CA ALA A 340 -7.82 20.32 -1.64
C ALA A 340 -9.05 20.80 -2.43
N ALA A 341 -8.99 21.98 -3.04
CA ALA A 341 -10.05 22.52 -3.90
C ALA A 341 -10.28 21.61 -5.11
N SER A 342 -9.20 21.18 -5.77
CA SER A 342 -9.26 20.25 -6.90
C SER A 342 -9.94 18.94 -6.52
N GLN A 343 -9.60 18.37 -5.36
CA GLN A 343 -10.25 17.15 -4.86
C GLN A 343 -11.74 17.34 -4.56
N CYS A 344 -12.13 18.47 -3.96
CA CYS A 344 -13.55 18.76 -3.69
C CYS A 344 -14.35 18.84 -4.99
N VAL A 345 -13.83 19.53 -6.00
CA VAL A 345 -14.46 19.65 -7.33
C VAL A 345 -14.56 18.28 -8.01
N MET A 346 -13.51 17.47 -7.93
CA MET A 346 -13.54 16.12 -8.51
C MET A 346 -14.54 15.19 -7.81
N ARG A 347 -14.64 15.25 -6.48
CA ARG A 347 -15.64 14.49 -5.72
C ARG A 347 -17.06 14.94 -6.10
N GLU A 348 -17.28 16.24 -6.21
CA GLU A 348 -18.56 16.80 -6.69
C GLU A 348 -18.92 16.23 -8.07
N ALA A 349 -17.98 16.21 -9.02
CA ALA A 349 -18.21 15.70 -10.36
C ALA A 349 -18.61 14.22 -10.37
N VAL A 350 -17.93 13.39 -9.56
CA VAL A 350 -18.27 11.96 -9.40
C VAL A 350 -19.65 11.78 -8.76
N ILE A 351 -19.98 12.56 -7.72
CA ILE A 351 -21.30 12.52 -7.08
C ILE A 351 -22.39 12.94 -8.08
N SER A 352 -22.14 14.00 -8.86
CA SER A 352 -23.05 14.49 -9.91
C SER A 352 -23.29 13.45 -11.00
N PHE A 353 -22.26 12.70 -11.38
CA PHE A 353 -22.41 11.54 -12.25
C PHE A 353 -23.34 10.48 -11.65
N HIS A 354 -23.17 10.13 -10.36
CA HIS A 354 -24.04 9.17 -9.69
C HIS A 354 -25.48 9.66 -9.54
N ILE A 355 -25.70 10.96 -9.33
CA ILE A 355 -27.03 11.57 -9.32
C ILE A 355 -27.69 11.43 -10.70
N ALA A 356 -26.97 11.75 -11.77
CA ALA A 356 -27.47 11.61 -13.13
C ALA A 356 -27.80 10.15 -13.48
N ASP A 357 -26.95 9.20 -13.08
CA ASP A 357 -27.21 7.78 -13.29
C ASP A 357 -28.43 7.30 -12.49
N ALA A 358 -28.56 7.67 -11.23
CA ALA A 358 -29.72 7.28 -10.41
C ALA A 358 -31.03 7.90 -10.91
N ARG A 359 -31.02 9.14 -11.42
CA ARG A 359 -32.17 9.76 -12.11
C ARG A 359 -32.57 8.98 -13.36
N LYS A 360 -31.60 8.66 -14.22
CA LYS A 360 -31.81 7.80 -15.39
C LYS A 360 -32.41 6.45 -15.00
N GLN A 361 -31.93 5.83 -13.92
CA GLN A 361 -32.47 4.55 -13.45
C GLN A 361 -33.93 4.65 -12.98
N LEU A 362 -34.33 5.76 -12.35
CA LEU A 362 -35.71 6.02 -11.95
C LEU A 362 -36.64 6.24 -13.14
N GLU A 363 -36.16 6.92 -14.19
CA GLU A 363 -36.92 7.16 -15.43
C GLU A 363 -37.18 5.86 -16.20
N GLN A 364 -36.30 4.87 -16.08
CA GLN A 364 -36.45 3.57 -16.71
C GLN A 364 -37.48 2.65 -16.03
N ILE A 365 -38.02 3.02 -14.85
CA ILE A 365 -39.01 2.20 -14.14
C ILE A 365 -40.38 2.35 -14.84
N PRO A 366 -40.94 1.26 -15.40
CA PRO A 366 -42.21 1.32 -16.13
C PRO A 366 -43.36 1.77 -15.22
N GLY A 367 -44.24 2.62 -15.76
CA GLY A 367 -45.39 3.17 -15.03
C GLY A 367 -45.14 4.54 -14.37
N ARG A 368 -43.89 5.03 -14.35
CA ARG A 368 -43.57 6.40 -13.92
C ARG A 368 -43.65 7.35 -15.13
N ILE A 369 -44.86 7.74 -15.51
CA ILE A 369 -45.08 8.77 -16.54
C ILE A 369 -44.61 10.11 -15.95
N ASN A 370 -43.38 10.53 -16.25
CA ASN A 370 -42.88 11.83 -15.79
C ASN A 370 -43.52 12.96 -16.61
N LYS A 371 -44.31 13.81 -15.93
CA LYS A 371 -44.33 15.25 -16.23
C LYS A 371 -42.87 15.70 -16.16
N THR A 372 -42.30 16.04 -17.30
CA THR A 372 -40.97 16.65 -17.45
C THR A 372 -40.89 17.91 -16.60
N THR A 373 -40.44 17.78 -15.36
CA THR A 373 -39.83 18.90 -14.66
C THR A 373 -38.46 19.05 -15.31
N SER A 374 -38.35 19.97 -16.27
CA SER A 374 -37.06 20.37 -16.84
C SER A 374 -36.07 20.56 -15.69
N ALA A 375 -35.05 19.71 -15.65
CA ALA A 375 -33.93 19.90 -14.75
C ALA A 375 -33.30 21.24 -15.14
N SER A 376 -33.60 22.30 -14.37
CA SER A 376 -32.79 23.50 -14.42
C SER A 376 -31.36 23.06 -14.09
N ASN A 377 -30.52 23.15 -15.11
CA ASN A 377 -29.08 23.01 -15.00
C ASN A 377 -28.46 24.29 -14.43
N ASP A 378 -29.07 24.91 -13.43
CA ASP A 378 -28.41 25.97 -12.65
C ASP A 378 -27.42 25.33 -11.67
N THR A 379 -26.34 24.78 -12.23
CA THR A 379 -25.08 24.67 -11.50
C THR A 379 -24.23 25.90 -11.84
N THR A 380 -24.83 27.08 -11.73
CA THR A 380 -24.05 28.31 -11.67
C THR A 380 -23.52 28.35 -10.25
N LEU A 381 -22.26 27.93 -10.07
CA LEU A 381 -21.47 28.22 -8.88
C LEU A 381 -21.36 29.75 -8.77
N LEU A 382 -22.41 30.39 -8.26
CA LEU A 382 -22.40 31.82 -7.98
C LEU A 382 -21.35 32.02 -6.88
N LEU A 383 -20.20 32.56 -7.28
CA LEU A 383 -19.04 32.85 -6.45
C LEU A 383 -19.23 34.14 -5.61
N ASP A 384 -20.37 34.82 -5.75
CA ASP A 384 -20.58 36.17 -5.20
C ASP A 384 -20.98 36.21 -3.72
N GLU A 385 -21.38 35.09 -3.12
CA GLU A 385 -21.67 35.07 -1.69
C GLU A 385 -20.41 34.74 -0.90
N THR A 386 -19.95 35.69 -0.08
CA THR A 386 -18.93 35.45 0.95
C THR A 386 -19.33 34.20 1.73
N PRO A 387 -18.47 33.17 1.82
CA PRO A 387 -18.83 31.94 2.51
C PRO A 387 -19.26 32.25 3.94
N ASP A 388 -20.27 31.53 4.40
CA ASP A 388 -20.76 31.65 5.78
C ASP A 388 -19.58 31.47 6.73
N THR A 389 -19.29 32.52 7.51
CA THR A 389 -18.22 32.52 8.52
C THR A 389 -18.40 31.42 9.56
N HIS A 390 -19.58 30.79 9.61
CA HIS A 390 -19.94 29.69 10.50
C HIS A 390 -19.82 28.30 9.86
N TYR A 391 -19.37 28.19 8.62
CA TYR A 391 -19.18 26.90 7.96
C TYR A 391 -18.02 26.11 8.58
N ASN A 392 -18.23 24.80 8.78
CA ASN A 392 -17.20 23.88 9.28
C ASN A 392 -16.67 23.02 8.12
N PRO A 393 -15.40 23.20 7.69
CA PRO A 393 -14.81 22.45 6.59
C PRO A 393 -14.35 21.05 7.05
N GLU A 394 -15.29 20.23 7.50
CA GLU A 394 -15.04 18.91 8.08
C GLU A 394 -14.29 17.98 7.13
N PHE A 395 -14.72 17.92 5.87
CA PHE A 395 -14.10 17.04 4.87
C PHE A 395 -12.65 17.47 4.61
N THR A 396 -12.44 18.77 4.37
CA THR A 396 -11.09 19.28 4.08
C THR A 396 -10.17 19.11 5.28
N THR A 397 -10.67 19.33 6.50
CA THR A 397 -9.91 19.10 7.75
C THR A 397 -9.50 17.64 7.89
N LYS A 398 -10.44 16.71 7.66
CA LYS A 398 -10.16 15.27 7.70
C LYS A 398 -9.13 14.86 6.65
N HIS A 399 -9.24 15.40 5.44
CA HIS A 399 -8.29 15.16 4.35
C HIS A 399 -6.88 15.66 4.71
N LEU A 400 -6.75 16.91 5.17
CA LEU A 400 -5.47 17.48 5.61
C LEU A 400 -4.83 16.67 6.74
N ARG A 401 -5.62 16.18 7.70
CA ARG A 401 -5.12 15.32 8.79
C ARG A 401 -4.58 13.98 8.28
N ALA A 402 -5.30 13.34 7.37
CA ALA A 402 -4.85 12.10 6.74
C ALA A 402 -3.55 12.33 5.94
N HIS A 403 -3.50 13.41 5.16
CA HIS A 403 -2.32 13.79 4.39
C HIS A 403 -1.11 14.09 5.29
N TRP A 404 -1.29 14.87 6.36
CA TRP A 404 -0.25 15.15 7.35
C TRP A 404 0.32 13.88 7.97
N THR A 405 -0.56 12.93 8.35
CA THR A 405 -0.15 11.65 8.94
C THR A 405 0.68 10.82 7.94
N LYS A 406 0.23 10.74 6.68
CA LYS A 406 0.95 10.06 5.59
C LYS A 406 2.33 10.71 5.35
N GLN A 407 2.39 12.04 5.27
CA GLN A 407 3.65 12.79 5.07
C GLN A 407 4.63 12.61 6.24
N LYS A 408 4.13 12.64 7.48
CA LYS A 408 4.95 12.42 8.69
C LYS A 408 5.61 11.05 8.68
N ALA A 409 4.86 10.01 8.33
CA ALA A 409 5.39 8.65 8.22
C ALA A 409 6.43 8.52 7.09
N ALA A 410 6.16 9.12 5.92
CA ALA A 410 7.09 9.12 4.80
C ALA A 410 8.39 9.85 5.14
N LEU A 411 8.31 11.01 5.81
CA LEU A 411 9.47 11.77 6.27
C LEU A 411 10.35 10.94 7.20
N ALA A 412 9.75 10.32 8.23
CA ALA A 412 10.47 9.46 9.17
C ALA A 412 11.20 8.30 8.48
N GLN A 413 10.57 7.70 7.46
CA GLN A 413 11.17 6.63 6.68
C GLN A 413 12.38 7.12 5.86
N VAL A 414 12.27 8.28 5.19
CA VAL A 414 13.38 8.82 4.39
C VAL A 414 14.54 9.26 5.27
N GLU A 415 14.26 9.88 6.42
CA GLU A 415 15.28 10.24 7.42
C GLU A 415 15.99 9.00 7.98
N GLN A 416 15.25 7.92 8.23
CA GLN A 416 15.82 6.64 8.64
C GLN A 416 16.76 6.06 7.57
N ILE A 417 16.38 6.12 6.29
CA ILE A 417 17.22 5.66 5.18
C ILE A 417 18.48 6.52 5.06
N LEU A 418 18.36 7.84 5.17
CA LEU A 418 19.49 8.76 5.08
C LEU A 418 20.47 8.60 6.24
N SER A 419 19.97 8.46 7.47
CA SER A 419 20.84 8.21 8.63
C SER A 419 21.59 6.88 8.51
N GLN A 420 20.94 5.82 8.01
CA GLN A 420 21.60 4.55 7.73
C GLN A 420 22.69 4.68 6.66
N TYR A 421 22.43 5.44 5.59
CA TYR A 421 23.42 5.73 4.57
C TYR A 421 24.63 6.48 5.13
N GLU A 422 24.40 7.52 5.94
CA GLU A 422 25.48 8.30 6.54
C GLU A 422 26.34 7.47 7.49
N VAL A 423 25.73 6.59 8.29
CA VAL A 423 26.47 5.64 9.14
C VAL A 423 27.30 4.69 8.28
N ALA A 424 26.74 4.16 7.18
CA ALA A 424 27.44 3.25 6.29
C ALA A 424 28.64 3.92 5.60
N VAL A 425 28.49 5.17 5.13
CA VAL A 425 29.58 5.95 4.52
C VAL A 425 30.66 6.27 5.55
N LYS A 426 30.29 6.68 6.77
CA LYS A 426 31.26 6.96 7.84
C LYS A 426 32.09 5.72 8.22
N GLN A 427 31.47 4.55 8.21
CA GLN A 427 32.14 3.30 8.63
C GLN A 427 33.00 2.67 7.53
N ASN A 428 32.55 2.70 6.28
CA ASN A 428 33.19 1.96 5.19
C ASN A 428 33.87 2.84 4.13
N GLY A 429 33.71 4.16 4.22
CA GLY A 429 34.10 5.11 3.17
C GLY A 429 33.33 4.90 1.86
N ASP A 430 33.76 5.61 0.82
CA ASP A 430 33.12 5.53 -0.51
C ASP A 430 33.37 4.22 -1.26
N ARG A 431 34.29 3.38 -0.77
CA ARG A 431 34.68 2.10 -1.42
C ARG A 431 33.53 1.10 -1.52
N PHE A 432 32.50 1.24 -0.69
CA PHE A 432 31.34 0.35 -0.69
C PHE A 432 30.36 0.64 -1.84
N LEU A 433 30.47 1.79 -2.49
CA LEU A 433 29.53 2.23 -3.51
C LEU A 433 30.10 1.87 -4.90
N ARG A 434 29.43 0.96 -5.64
CA ARG A 434 29.82 0.63 -7.03
C ARG A 434 29.85 1.84 -7.97
N ALA A 435 29.09 2.89 -7.64
CA ALA A 435 29.03 4.16 -8.37
C ALA A 435 28.84 5.33 -7.37
N PRO A 436 29.91 5.82 -6.71
CA PRO A 436 29.78 6.79 -5.64
C PRO A 436 29.15 8.10 -6.13
N GLY A 437 29.46 8.56 -7.34
CA GLY A 437 28.91 9.80 -7.90
C GLY A 437 27.38 9.78 -8.03
N GLU A 438 26.80 8.70 -8.55
CA GLU A 438 25.34 8.58 -8.70
C GLU A 438 24.63 8.54 -7.34
N ILE A 439 25.20 7.82 -6.38
CA ILE A 439 24.59 7.64 -5.07
C ILE A 439 24.66 8.95 -4.26
N HIS A 440 25.78 9.67 -4.31
CA HIS A 440 25.88 11.01 -3.73
C HIS A 440 24.86 11.98 -4.35
N GLY A 441 24.64 11.91 -5.67
CA GLY A 441 23.59 12.67 -6.34
C GLY A 441 22.19 12.35 -5.80
N ARG A 442 21.87 11.05 -5.65
CA ARG A 442 20.59 10.59 -5.08
C ARG A 442 20.41 11.00 -3.63
N VAL A 443 21.45 10.92 -2.81
CA VAL A 443 21.42 11.31 -1.39
C VAL A 443 21.28 12.82 -1.25
N LYS A 444 21.94 13.61 -2.10
CA LYS A 444 21.74 15.06 -2.15
C LYS A 444 20.29 15.39 -2.53
N ALA A 445 19.76 14.74 -3.57
CA ALA A 445 18.35 14.90 -3.95
C ALA A 445 17.39 14.48 -2.83
N ALA A 446 17.72 13.43 -2.08
CA ALA A 446 16.96 12.97 -0.92
C ALA A 446 16.92 14.00 0.22
N ARG A 447 18.05 14.64 0.51
CA ARG A 447 18.12 15.70 1.53
C ARG A 447 17.25 16.89 1.16
N VAL A 448 17.32 17.33 -0.10
CA VAL A 448 16.43 18.38 -0.62
C VAL A 448 14.97 17.95 -0.53
N ALA A 449 14.66 16.69 -0.82
CA ALA A 449 13.30 16.16 -0.66
C ALA A 449 12.84 16.15 0.80
N VAL A 450 13.70 15.80 1.76
CA VAL A 450 13.42 15.84 3.20
C VAL A 450 13.13 17.26 3.67
N GLU A 451 13.95 18.24 3.28
CA GLU A 451 13.73 19.66 3.59
C GLU A 451 12.39 20.14 3.01
N ASN A 452 12.12 19.79 1.76
CA ASN A 452 10.83 20.10 1.14
C ASN A 452 9.65 19.42 1.86
N LEU A 453 9.77 18.15 2.25
CA LEU A 453 8.73 17.45 3.00
C LEU A 453 8.49 18.08 4.38
N ARG A 454 9.53 18.52 5.07
CA ARG A 454 9.41 19.24 6.36
C ARG A 454 8.63 20.55 6.20
N GLY A 455 8.94 21.34 5.17
CA GLY A 455 8.18 22.57 4.89
C GLY A 455 6.71 22.30 4.58
N TYR A 456 6.39 21.26 3.80
CA TYR A 456 4.99 20.87 3.55
C TYR A 456 4.29 20.32 4.79
N LEU A 457 5.00 19.59 5.65
CA LEU A 457 4.48 19.09 6.92
C LEU A 457 4.09 20.26 7.84
N GLU A 458 4.95 21.27 7.94
CA GLU A 458 4.69 22.49 8.71
C GLU A 458 3.50 23.27 8.12
N ALA A 459 3.45 23.46 6.80
CA ALA A 459 2.34 24.17 6.15
C ALA A 459 1.00 23.46 6.36
N THR A 460 0.99 22.12 6.26
CA THR A 460 -0.19 21.31 6.55
C THR A 460 -0.60 21.44 8.02
N SER A 461 0.37 21.50 8.95
CA SER A 461 0.09 21.70 10.38
C SER A 461 -0.53 23.06 10.67
N ARG A 462 -0.05 24.14 10.03
CA ARG A 462 -0.62 25.49 10.17
C ARG A 462 -2.06 25.52 9.67
N LEU A 463 -2.31 25.03 8.44
CA LEU A 463 -3.68 24.94 7.88
C LEU A 463 -4.61 24.09 8.73
N LEU A 464 -4.15 22.94 9.21
CA LEU A 464 -4.95 22.05 10.05
C LEU A 464 -5.35 22.75 11.35
N SER A 465 -4.42 23.47 11.99
CA SER A 465 -4.72 24.22 13.21
C SER A 465 -5.74 25.34 12.97
N GLU A 466 -5.65 26.04 11.84
CA GLU A 466 -6.60 27.08 11.44
C GLU A 466 -8.00 26.50 11.24
N PHE A 467 -8.11 25.38 10.52
CA PHE A 467 -9.40 24.74 10.22
C PHE A 467 -10.04 24.11 11.46
N GLU A 468 -9.25 23.47 12.33
CA GLU A 468 -9.73 22.93 13.60
C GLU A 468 -10.18 24.04 14.57
N GLU A 469 -9.52 25.19 14.59
CA GLU A 469 -9.98 26.34 15.38
C GLU A 469 -11.31 26.89 14.86
N ARG A 470 -11.46 27.01 13.53
CA ARG A 470 -12.73 27.44 12.91
C ARG A 470 -13.85 26.44 13.18
N GLY A 471 -13.60 25.13 13.06
CA GLY A 471 -14.57 24.08 13.42
C GLY A 471 -15.05 24.21 14.87
N ARG A 472 -14.12 24.41 15.82
CA ARG A 472 -14.45 24.67 17.24
C ARG A 472 -15.29 25.94 17.44
N LYS A 473 -15.04 27.00 16.67
CA LYS A 473 -15.84 28.24 16.72
C LYS A 473 -17.26 28.02 16.18
N ALA A 474 -17.40 27.29 15.07
CA ALA A 474 -18.69 26.95 14.48
C ALA A 474 -19.56 26.11 15.44
N GLU A 475 -18.98 25.11 16.11
CA GLU A 475 -19.69 24.29 17.11
C GLU A 475 -20.18 25.10 18.32
N LYS A 476 -19.34 26.02 18.84
CA LYS A 476 -19.72 26.91 19.94
C LYS A 476 -20.90 27.82 19.59
N MET A 477 -20.97 28.30 18.34
CA MET A 477 -22.09 29.13 17.88
C MET A 477 -23.38 28.31 17.74
N LYS A 478 -23.30 27.10 17.17
CA LYS A 478 -24.46 26.17 17.10
C LYS A 478 -25.02 25.83 18.48
N GLY A 479 -24.15 25.60 19.47
CA GLY A 479 -24.56 25.31 20.86
C GLY A 479 -25.26 26.48 21.56
N LYS A 480 -24.91 27.73 21.25
CA LYS A 480 -25.57 28.93 21.83
C LYS A 480 -26.93 29.23 21.20
N GLY A 481 -27.09 28.96 19.90
CA GLY A 481 -28.36 29.15 19.20
C GLY A 481 -29.46 28.16 19.59
N GLY A 482 -29.10 26.96 20.06
CA GLY A 482 -30.06 25.92 20.47
C GLY A 482 -30.73 26.13 21.83
N SER A 483 -30.36 27.17 22.60
CA SER A 483 -30.89 27.42 23.96
C SER A 483 -31.97 28.52 24.01
N TRP A 484 -32.36 29.12 22.87
CA TRP A 484 -33.32 30.24 22.80
C TRP A 484 -34.62 29.86 22.06
N GLY A 485 -35.11 28.64 22.23
CA GLY A 485 -36.35 28.20 21.57
C GLY A 485 -36.88 26.87 22.09
N VAL A 486 -37.29 26.84 23.36
CA VAL A 486 -38.39 25.99 23.86
C VAL A 486 -39.32 26.86 24.67
#